data_AF-A0AAD7R019-F1
#
_entry.id   AF-A0AAD7R019-F1
#
_cell.length_a   1.000
_cell.length_b   1.000
_cell.length_c   1.000
_cell.angle_alpha   90.00
_cell.angle_beta   90.00
_cell.angle_gamma   90.00
#
_symmetry.space_group_name_H-M   'P 1'
#
loop_
_entity.id
_entity.type
_entity.pdbx_description
1 polymer ?
#
loop_
_entity_poly.entity_id
_entity_poly.type
_entity_poly.pdbx_seq_one_letter_code
_entity_poly.pdbx_strand_id
1 'polypeptide(L)' 'MSSHLALKMKADIEKAKAMKDEDKLYRHQGTLYVSIMSPLENLQALETLEARPDDVVLVAYPKC' A
#
# COMPACT_ATOMS: atom_id res chain seq x y z
N MET A 1 -17.90 10.22 -0.55
CA MET A 1 -16.51 9.77 -0.85
C MET A 1 -15.85 9.03 0.32
N SER A 2 -16.02 9.47 1.59
CA SER A 2 -15.44 8.77 2.76
C SER A 2 -15.92 7.32 2.98
N SER A 3 -17.18 7.00 2.63
CA SER A 3 -17.76 5.67 2.87
C SER A 3 -17.12 4.54 2.04
N HIS A 4 -16.74 4.81 0.80
CA HIS A 4 -16.23 3.77 -0.11
C HIS A 4 -14.81 3.32 0.28
N LEU A 5 -13.95 4.25 0.71
CA LEU A 5 -12.63 3.93 1.24
C LEU A 5 -12.72 3.10 2.52
N ALA A 6 -13.60 3.47 3.45
CA ALA A 6 -13.82 2.72 4.68
C ALA A 6 -14.34 1.29 4.41
N LEU A 7 -15.21 1.13 3.42
CA LEU A 7 -15.69 -0.19 2.99
C LEU A 7 -14.58 -1.04 2.38
N LYS A 8 -13.75 -0.45 1.50
CA LYS A 8 -12.60 -1.12 0.91
C LYS A 8 -11.62 -1.57 2.01
N MET A 9 -11.29 -0.68 2.94
CA MET A 9 -10.37 -1.00 4.04
C MET A 9 -10.91 -2.11 4.96
N LYS A 10 -12.23 -2.15 5.22
CA LYS A 10 -12.85 -3.27 5.92
C LYS A 10 -12.70 -4.58 5.14
N ALA A 11 -12.96 -4.57 3.84
CA ALA A 11 -12.81 -5.75 3.00
C ALA A 11 -11.35 -6.26 2.96
N ASP A 12 -10.39 -5.34 2.86
CA ASP A 12 -8.95 -5.65 2.88
C ASP A 12 -8.53 -6.26 4.22
N ILE A 13 -9.06 -5.78 5.35
CA ILE A 13 -8.81 -6.36 6.69
C ILE A 13 -9.40 -7.77 6.79
N GLU A 14 -10.62 -8.01 6.32
CA GLU A 14 -11.20 -9.36 6.35
C GLU A 14 -10.44 -10.34 5.46
N LYS A 15 -10.00 -9.89 4.28
CA LYS A 15 -9.11 -10.67 3.41
C LYS A 15 -7.80 -11.01 4.13
N ALA A 16 -7.19 -10.04 4.83
CA ALA A 16 -5.95 -10.25 5.57
C ALA A 16 -6.08 -11.32 6.67
N LYS A 17 -7.23 -11.40 7.35
CA LYS A 17 -7.48 -12.43 8.37
C LYS A 17 -7.54 -13.84 7.81
N ALA A 18 -7.97 -13.99 6.55
CA ALA A 18 -8.09 -15.28 5.87
C ALA A 18 -6.80 -15.72 5.16
N MET A 19 -5.79 -14.83 5.04
CA MET A 19 -4.52 -15.13 4.41
C MET A 19 -3.53 -15.78 5.38
N LYS A 20 -2.70 -16.68 4.85
CA LYS A 20 -1.53 -17.18 5.58
C LYS A 20 -0.53 -16.05 5.80
N ASP A 21 0.27 -16.14 6.85
CA ASP A 21 1.23 -15.09 7.20
C ASP A 21 2.29 -14.90 6.11
N GLU A 22 2.71 -15.97 5.43
CA GLU A 22 3.71 -15.89 4.36
C GLU A 22 3.18 -15.15 3.12
N ASP A 23 1.87 -15.20 2.87
CA ASP A 23 1.22 -14.57 1.72
C ASP A 23 0.92 -13.07 1.94
N LYS A 24 1.03 -12.58 3.19
CA LYS A 24 0.77 -11.18 3.54
C LYS A 24 1.86 -10.23 3.06
N LEU A 25 3.04 -10.76 2.75
CA LEU A 25 4.21 -9.99 2.40
C LEU A 25 4.82 -10.47 1.08
N TYR A 26 5.36 -9.53 0.32
CA TYR A 26 6.18 -9.85 -0.84
C TYR A 26 7.40 -8.93 -0.88
N ARG A 27 8.43 -9.32 -1.65
CA ARG A 27 9.62 -8.50 -1.86
C ARG A 27 9.55 -7.77 -3.19
N HIS A 28 9.82 -6.48 -3.17
CA HIS A 28 10.06 -5.67 -4.36
C HIS A 28 11.32 -4.86 -4.17
N GLN A 29 12.28 -5.00 -5.09
CA GLN A 29 13.59 -4.34 -5.01
C GLN A 29 14.28 -4.53 -3.63
N GLY A 30 14.18 -5.74 -3.07
CA GLY A 30 14.76 -6.10 -1.76
C GLY A 30 13.94 -5.69 -0.53
N THR A 31 12.94 -4.81 -0.67
CA THR A 31 12.10 -4.31 0.43
C THR A 31 10.81 -5.13 0.58
N LEU A 32 10.37 -5.36 1.83
CA LEU A 32 9.11 -6.06 2.12
C LEU A 32 7.91 -5.10 2.07
N TYR A 33 6.88 -5.49 1.32
CA TYR A 33 5.63 -4.77 1.16
C TYR A 33 4.43 -5.64 1.54
N VAL A 34 3.37 -5.01 2.03
CA VAL A 34 2.11 -5.69 2.36
C VAL A 34 1.31 -5.97 1.09
N SER A 35 1.01 -7.23 0.81
CA SER A 35 0.42 -7.67 -0.47
C SER A 35 -0.97 -7.08 -0.75
N ILE A 36 -1.75 -6.77 0.29
CA ILE A 36 -3.12 -6.25 0.16
C ILE A 36 -3.15 -4.75 -0.09
N MET A 37 -2.28 -3.98 0.58
CA MET A 37 -2.31 -2.50 0.52
C MET A 37 -1.24 -1.89 -0.37
N SER A 38 -0.27 -2.67 -0.82
CA SER A 38 0.80 -2.23 -1.71
C SER A 38 0.77 -3.04 -3.01
N PRO A 39 -0.19 -2.80 -3.92
CA PRO A 39 -0.19 -3.43 -5.24
C PRO A 39 1.12 -3.15 -5.98
N LEU A 40 1.64 -4.16 -6.68
CA LEU A 40 2.89 -4.03 -7.43
C LEU A 40 2.78 -2.96 -8.52
N GLU A 41 1.61 -2.84 -9.18
CA GLU A 41 1.42 -1.85 -10.23
C GLU A 41 1.59 -0.42 -9.70
N ASN A 42 1.15 -0.16 -8.47
CA ASN A 42 1.33 1.15 -7.85
C ASN A 42 2.80 1.43 -7.55
N LEU A 43 3.56 0.43 -7.08
CA LEU A 43 5.01 0.60 -6.84
C LEU A 43 5.75 0.87 -8.15
N GLN A 44 5.39 0.19 -9.23
CA GLN A 44 5.96 0.44 -10.56
C GLN A 44 5.59 1.82 -11.10
N ALA A 45 4.35 2.29 -10.87
CA ALA A 45 3.93 3.63 -11.27
C ALA A 45 4.66 4.75 -10.51
N LEU A 46 5.19 4.48 -9.31
CA LEU A 46 6.01 5.45 -8.57
C LEU A 46 7.34 5.75 -9.28
N GLU A 47 7.86 4.84 -10.12
CA GLU A 47 9.12 5.05 -10.85
C GLU A 47 9.02 6.19 -11.88
N THR A 48 7.80 6.48 -12.36
CA THR A 48 7.52 7.54 -13.33
C THR A 48 6.67 8.67 -12.75
N LEU A 49 6.51 8.71 -11.42
CA LEU A 49 5.77 9.77 -10.75
C LEU A 49 6.54 11.10 -10.86
N GLU A 50 5.92 12.08 -11.50
CA GLU A 50 6.45 13.44 -11.57
C GLU A 50 5.82 14.32 -10.48
N ALA A 51 6.65 14.83 -9.57
CA ALA A 51 6.22 15.79 -8.56
C ALA A 51 6.25 17.22 -9.11
N ARG A 52 5.36 18.08 -8.61
CA ARG A 52 5.37 19.51 -8.89
C ARG A 52 6.23 20.26 -7.86
N PRO A 53 6.75 21.46 -8.18
CA PRO A 53 7.59 22.23 -7.26
C PRO A 53 6.93 22.59 -5.93
N ASP A 54 5.59 22.61 -5.88
CA ASP A 54 4.78 22.98 -4.72
C ASP A 54 4.14 21.79 -3.99
N ASP A 55 4.39 20.55 -4.45
CA ASP A 55 3.92 19.36 -3.76
C ASP A 55 4.65 19.14 -2.42
N VAL A 56 3.89 18.79 -1.39
CA VAL A 56 4.42 18.42 -0.07
C VAL A 56 4.19 16.93 0.15
N VAL A 57 5.28 16.19 0.34
CA VAL A 57 5.22 14.73 0.57
C VAL A 57 5.47 14.44 2.04
N LEU A 58 4.49 13.78 2.69
CA LEU A 58 4.68 13.23 4.03
C LEU A 58 5.26 11.83 3.92
N VAL A 59 6.49 11.64 4.41
CA VAL A 59 7.16 10.34 4.45
C VAL A 59 7.27 9.90 5.91
N ALA A 60 6.84 8.67 6.18
CA ALA A 60 6.99 8.08 7.48
C ALA A 60 7.13 6.57 7.40
N TYR A 61 7.89 6.01 8.34
CA TYR A 61 7.89 4.57 8.54
C TYR A 61 6.60 4.17 9.27
N PRO A 62 5.94 3.04 8.91
CA PRO A 62 4.68 2.65 9.54
C PRO A 62 4.76 2.66 11.08
N LYS A 63 3.65 3.05 11.73
CA LYS A 63 3.47 3.19 13.19
C LYS A 63 4.03 4.47 13.83
N CYS A 64 4.49 5.42 13.01
CA CYS A 64 4.69 6.82 13.38
C CYS A 64 3.42 7.50 13.91
#